data_AF-A0A7C0UMC1-F1
#
_entry.id   AF-A0A7C0UMC1-F1
#
_cell.length_a   1.000
_cell.length_b   1.000
_cell.length_c   1.000
_cell.angle_alpha   90.00
_cell.angle_beta   90.00
_cell.angle_gamma   90.00
#
_symmetry.space_group_name_H-M   'P 1'
#
loop_
_entity.id
_entity.type
_entity.pdbx_description
1 polymer ?
#
loop_
_entity_poly.entity_id
_entity_poly.type
_entity_poly.pdbx_seq_one_letter_code
_entity_poly.pdbx_strand_id
1 'polypeptide(L)' 'DPRTGRVPEGLASATIIGKDATTADAMSTAVFVLGPEAGLDVIEKTLAVEGLLVTSAGEIIESSGFNQYTV' A
#
# COMPACT_ATOMS: atom_id res chain seq x y z
N ASP A 1 -3.89 5.80 -12.76
CA ASP A 1 -5.20 6.05 -12.14
C ASP A 1 -6.27 5.88 -13.20
N PRO A 2 -7.13 4.86 -13.08
CA PRO A 2 -8.20 4.59 -14.05
C PRO A 2 -9.23 5.73 -14.15
N ARG A 3 -9.37 6.58 -13.14
CA ARG A 3 -10.33 7.70 -13.15
C ARG A 3 -9.89 8.83 -14.08
N THR A 4 -8.59 8.96 -14.31
CA THR A 4 -8.00 10.08 -15.05
C THR A 4 -7.18 9.65 -16.28
N GLY A 5 -6.82 8.37 -16.38
CA GLY A 5 -5.94 7.84 -17.42
C GLY A 5 -4.47 8.24 -17.24
N ARG A 6 -4.09 8.89 -16.14
CA ARG A 6 -2.72 9.34 -15.86
C ARG A 6 -2.00 8.40 -14.91
N VAL A 7 -0.67 8.46 -14.87
CA VAL A 7 0.13 7.71 -13.88
C VAL A 7 -0.22 8.23 -12.47
N PRO A 8 -0.50 7.35 -11.48
CA PRO A 8 -0.66 7.77 -10.09
C PRO A 8 0.59 8.47 -9.57
N GLU A 9 0.42 9.52 -8.77
CA GLU A 9 1.51 10.27 -8.14
C GLU A 9 1.44 10.10 -6.61
N GLY A 10 2.55 10.39 -5.91
CA GLY A 10 2.60 10.43 -4.44
C GLY A 10 3.26 9.21 -3.78
N LEU A 11 3.27 8.06 -4.44
CA LEU A 11 4.00 6.87 -3.99
C LEU A 11 5.14 6.52 -4.98
N ALA A 12 6.28 6.13 -4.42
CA ALA A 12 7.38 5.49 -5.14
C ALA A 12 7.22 3.96 -5.13
N SER A 13 6.73 3.39 -4.03
CA SER A 13 6.42 1.95 -3.94
C SER A 13 5.31 1.67 -2.92
N ALA A 14 4.68 0.50 -3.06
CA ALA A 14 3.75 -0.07 -2.10
C ALA A 14 4.06 -1.56 -1.95
N THR A 15 4.47 -1.96 -0.75
CA THR A 15 4.72 -3.36 -0.38
C THR A 15 3.56 -3.85 0.47
N ILE A 16 2.93 -4.95 0.07
CA ILE A 16 1.77 -5.52 0.75
C ILE A 16 2.08 -6.94 1.22
N ILE A 17 1.71 -7.23 2.46
CA ILE A 17 1.65 -8.55 3.06
C ILE A 17 0.18 -8.94 3.13
N GLY A 18 -0.16 -10.11 2.62
CA GLY A 18 -1.53 -10.63 2.65
C GLY A 18 -1.56 -12.15 2.70
N LYS A 19 -2.76 -12.71 2.85
CA LYS A 19 -2.97 -14.16 3.00
C LYS A 19 -2.43 -15.01 1.84
N ASP A 20 -2.38 -14.44 0.64
CA ASP A 20 -1.86 -15.06 -0.57
C ASP A 20 -1.35 -14.00 -1.56
N ALA A 21 -0.57 -14.45 -2.54
CA ALA A 21 0.06 -13.58 -3.54
C ALA A 21 -0.95 -12.81 -4.39
N THR A 22 -2.10 -13.43 -4.73
CA THR A 22 -3.16 -12.77 -5.51
C THR A 22 -3.74 -11.58 -4.75
N THR A 23 -4.00 -11.74 -3.46
CA THR A 23 -4.53 -10.67 -2.60
C THR A 23 -3.50 -9.55 -2.48
N ALA A 24 -2.23 -9.89 -2.23
CA ALA A 24 -1.15 -8.91 -2.10
C ALA A 24 -0.93 -8.10 -3.40
N ASP A 25 -0.91 -8.77 -4.55
CA ASP A 25 -0.70 -8.15 -5.86
C ASP A 25 -1.83 -7.15 -6.20
N ALA A 26 -3.09 -7.60 -6.06
CA ALA A 26 -4.25 -6.75 -6.30
C ALA A 26 -4.28 -5.53 -5.36
N MET A 27 -4.01 -5.75 -4.07
CA MET A 27 -3.97 -4.68 -3.07
C MET A 27 -2.83 -3.69 -3.34
N SER A 28 -1.64 -4.17 -3.73
CA SER A 28 -0.49 -3.28 -3.99
C SER A 28 -0.79 -2.30 -5.12
N THR A 29 -1.45 -2.76 -6.19
CA THR A 29 -1.88 -1.93 -7.30
C THR A 29 -2.97 -0.94 -6.88
N ALA A 30 -3.97 -1.40 -6.12
CA ALA A 30 -5.06 -0.56 -5.63
C ALA A 30 -4.53 0.56 -4.71
N VAL A 31 -3.70 0.21 -3.73
CA VAL A 31 -3.08 1.14 -2.79
C VAL A 31 -2.18 2.15 -3.52
N PHE A 32 -1.38 1.70 -4.49
CA PHE A 32 -0.54 2.60 -5.29
C PHE A 32 -1.36 3.65 -6.04
N VAL A 33 -2.54 3.26 -6.56
CA VAL A 33 -3.47 4.18 -7.23
C VAL A 33 -4.16 5.13 -6.24
N LEU A 34 -4.45 4.67 -5.02
CA LEU A 34 -5.11 5.47 -3.98
C LEU A 34 -4.18 6.53 -3.37
N GLY A 35 -2.88 6.29 -3.36
CA GLY A 35 -1.90 7.17 -2.73
C GLY A 35 -1.69 6.88 -1.24
N PRO A 36 -0.82 7.63 -0.55
CA PRO A 36 -0.34 7.28 0.79
C PRO A 36 -1.44 7.25 1.85
N GLU A 37 -2.25 8.31 1.95
CA GLU A 37 -3.27 8.42 3.01
C GLU A 37 -4.43 7.43 2.81
N ALA A 38 -5.07 7.47 1.64
CA ALA A 38 -6.20 6.58 1.34
C ALA A 38 -5.76 5.12 1.20
N GLY A 39 -4.55 4.87 0.71
CA GLY A 39 -3.96 3.54 0.63
C GLY A 39 -3.71 2.92 2.00
N LEU A 40 -3.13 3.68 2.94
CA LEU A 40 -2.93 3.24 4.32
C LEU A 40 -4.27 2.95 5.01
N ASP A 41 -5.26 3.83 4.85
CA ASP A 41 -6.59 3.64 5.45
C ASP A 41 -7.28 2.35 4.97
N VAL A 42 -7.09 1.97 3.69
CA VAL A 42 -7.59 0.69 3.16
C VAL A 42 -6.85 -0.50 3.77
N ILE A 43 -5.52 -0.41 3.93
CA ILE A 43 -4.72 -1.46 4.57
C ILE A 43 -5.21 -1.69 6.00
N GLU A 44 -5.30 -0.64 6.81
CA GLU A 44 -5.73 -0.73 8.22
C GLU A 44 -7.14 -1.32 8.41
N LYS A 45 -8.03 -1.12 7.43
CA LYS A 45 -9.40 -1.66 7.48
C LYS A 45 -9.52 -3.08 6.93
N THR A 46 -8.48 -3.61 6.31
CA THR A 46 -8.52 -4.93 5.67
C THR A 46 -7.88 -5.97 6.57
N LEU A 47 -8.70 -6.91 7.05
CA LEU A 47 -8.23 -7.98 7.94
C LEU A 47 -7.11 -8.81 7.29
N ALA A 48 -6.05 -9.07 8.07
CA ALA A 48 -4.90 -9.86 7.65
C ALA A 48 -4.16 -9.29 6.42
N VAL A 49 -4.15 -7.97 6.30
CA VAL A 49 -3.32 -7.24 5.34
C VAL A 49 -2.49 -6.21 6.09
N GLU A 50 -1.20 -6.18 5.81
CA GLU A 50 -0.26 -5.16 6.30
C GLU A 50 0.51 -4.59 5.11
N GLY A 51 1.12 -3.42 5.26
CA GLY A 51 1.91 -2.84 4.19
C GLY A 51 2.89 -1.76 4.62
N LEU A 52 3.85 -1.52 3.73
CA LEU A 52 4.84 -0.46 3.81
C LEU A 52 4.78 0.34 2.51
N LEU A 53 4.56 1.64 2.64
CA LEU A 53 4.48 2.59 1.54
C LEU A 53 5.71 3.49 1.57
N VAL A 54 6.33 3.67 0.41
CA VAL A 54 7.39 4.68 0.24
C VAL A 54 6.82 5.80 -0.59
N THR A 55 6.76 7.01 -0.04
CA THR A 55 6.25 8.17 -0.77
C THR A 55 7.25 8.61 -1.84
N SER A 56 6.80 9.38 -2.83
CA SER A 56 7.70 9.97 -3.82
C SER A 56 8.76 10.90 -3.21
N ALA A 57 8.56 11.36 -1.97
CA ALA A 57 9.53 12.16 -1.21
C ALA A 57 10.53 11.30 -0.39
N GLY A 58 10.38 9.97 -0.41
CA GLY A 58 11.24 9.04 0.33
C GLY A 58 10.84 8.80 1.78
N GLU A 59 9.65 9.26 2.20
CA GLU A 59 9.10 8.93 3.51
C GLU A 59 8.58 7.49 3.52
N ILE A 60 8.78 6.79 4.64
CA ILE A 60 8.27 5.44 4.87
C ILE A 60 7.05 5.52 5.78
N ILE A 61 5.95 4.91 5.35
CA ILE A 61 4.69 4.84 6.08
C ILE A 61 4.33 3.35 6.22
N GLU A 62 4.18 2.89 7.45
CA GLU A 62 3.89 1.49 7.76
C GLU A 62 2.50 1.35 8.36
N SER A 63 1.81 0.25 8.06
CA SER A 63 0.61 -0.13 8.78
C SER A 63 0.93 -0.59 10.20
N SER A 64 -0.07 -0.52 11.07
CA SER A 64 0.07 -0.72 12.51
C SER A 64 0.65 -2.08 12.91
N GLY A 65 0.44 -3.14 12.11
CA GLY A 65 0.96 -4.47 12.36
C GLY A 65 2.22 -4.84 11.54
N PHE A 66 2.73 -3.95 10.69
CA PHE A 66 3.83 -4.26 9.78
C PHE A 66 5.13 -4.69 10.51
N ASN A 67 5.37 -4.13 11.71
CA ASN A 67 6.55 -4.44 12.54
C ASN A 67 6.68 -5.92 12.93
N GLN A 68 5.61 -6.73 12.81
CA GLN A 68 5.65 -8.17 13.08
C GLN A 68 6.39 -8.95 11.98
N TYR A 69 6.68 -8.32 10.85
CA TYR A 69 7.31 -8.91 9.67
C TYR A 69 8.72 -8.38 9.40
N THR A 70 9.21 -7.47 10.23
CA THR A 70 10.56 -6.91 10.16
C THR A 70 11.50 -7.62 11.14
N VAL A 71 12.75 -7.84 10.73
CA VAL A 71 13.83 -8.45 11.55
C VAL A 71 14.80 -7.43 12.08
#